data_AF-A0A964G5U5-F1
#
_entry.id   AF-A0A964G5U5-F1
#
_cell.length_a   1.000
_cell.length_b   1.000
_cell.length_c   1.000
_cell.angle_alpha   90.00
_cell.angle_beta   90.00
_cell.angle_gamma   90.00
#
_symmetry.space_group_name_H-M   'P 1'
#
loop_
_entity.id
_entity.type
_entity.pdbx_description
1 polymer ?
#
loop_
_entity_poly.entity_id
_entity_poly.type
_entity_poly.pdbx_seq_one_letter_code
_entity_poly.pdbx_strand_id
1 'polypeptide(L)'
;MNVILAIPEELQIYIDAQIQTGAYASAVEYFLDLVQQDRQRKHAQAKLEGLLQEGLDSDGEPVTAAYWQNLRASLLGGDSQPV
;
A
#
# COMPACT_ATOMS: atom_id res chain seq x y z
N MET A 1 -20.90 -12.15 14.42
CA MET A 1 -21.03 -10.95 15.27
C MET A 1 -21.73 -9.88 14.43
N ASN A 2 -22.77 -9.23 14.95
CA ASN A 2 -23.51 -8.18 14.24
C ASN A 2 -23.11 -6.81 14.81
N VAL A 3 -22.97 -5.79 13.97
CA VAL A 3 -22.62 -4.42 14.37
C VAL A 3 -23.77 -3.49 13.94
N ILE A 4 -24.31 -2.73 14.88
CA ILE A 4 -25.37 -1.74 14.62
C ILE A 4 -24.75 -0.36 14.72
N LEU A 5 -24.96 0.47 13.70
CA LEU A 5 -24.40 1.82 13.60
C LEU A 5 -25.54 2.82 13.42
N ALA A 6 -25.48 3.93 14.14
CA ALA A 6 -26.33 5.08 13.86
C ALA A 6 -25.64 5.95 12.81
N ILE A 7 -26.25 6.10 11.64
CA ILE A 7 -25.71 6.86 10.52
C ILE A 7 -26.52 8.15 10.38
N PRO A 8 -25.89 9.34 10.45
CA PRO A 8 -26.54 10.61 10.14
C PRO A 8 -27.08 10.64 8.70
N GLU A 9 -28.17 11.37 8.48
CA GLU A 9 -28.85 11.46 7.18
C GLU A 9 -27.90 11.88 6.04
N GLU A 10 -27.00 12.84 6.29
CA GLU A 10 -25.99 13.29 5.33
C GLU A 10 -25.09 12.15 4.84
N LEU A 11 -24.67 11.26 5.76
CA LEU A 11 -23.84 10.11 5.41
C LEU A 11 -24.65 9.03 4.69
N GLN A 12 -25.95 8.91 5.01
CA GLN A 12 -26.83 7.98 4.30
C GLN A 12 -26.99 8.37 2.83
N ILE A 13 -27.21 9.66 2.54
CA ILE A 13 -27.26 10.19 1.17
C ILE A 13 -25.95 9.90 0.42
N TYR A 14 -24.81 10.08 1.09
CA TYR A 14 -23.51 9.80 0.49
C TYR A 14 -23.33 8.31 0.16
N ILE A 15 -23.70 7.41 1.08
CA ILE A 15 -23.63 5.96 0.87
C ILE A 15 -24.55 5.54 -0.29
N ASP A 16 -25.76 6.07 -0.34
CA ASP A 16 -26.70 5.79 -1.43
C ASP A 16 -26.14 6.23 -2.78
N ALA A 17 -25.46 7.39 -2.85
CA ALA A 17 -24.77 7.82 -4.06
C ALA A 17 -23.66 6.86 -4.48
N GLN A 18 -22.87 6.32 -3.53
CA GLN A 18 -21.84 5.31 -3.83
C GLN A 18 -22.46 4.03 -4.41
N ILE A 19 -23.58 3.55 -3.87
CA ILE A 19 -24.30 2.38 -4.38
C ILE A 19 -24.84 2.67 -5.80
N GLN A 20 -25.40 3.86 -6.03
CA GLN A 20 -25.93 4.27 -7.34
C GLN A 20 -24.87 4.33 -8.45
N THR A 21 -23.58 4.46 -8.11
CA THR A 21 -22.50 4.33 -9.10
C THR A 21 -22.38 2.93 -9.70
N GLY A 22 -23.00 1.92 -9.08
CA GLY A 22 -22.92 0.52 -9.47
C GLY A 22 -21.68 -0.22 -8.97
N ALA A 23 -20.79 0.47 -8.23
CA ALA A 23 -19.59 -0.14 -7.66
C ALA A 23 -19.90 -1.07 -6.47
N TYR A 24 -21.04 -0.89 -5.80
CA TYR A 24 -21.45 -1.66 -4.62
C TYR A 24 -22.92 -2.04 -4.72
N ALA A 25 -23.27 -3.27 -4.32
CA ALA A 25 -24.63 -3.77 -4.31
C ALA A 25 -25.40 -3.42 -3.02
N SER A 26 -24.70 -3.01 -1.96
CA SER A 26 -25.31 -2.60 -0.69
C SER A 26 -24.41 -1.69 0.16
N ALA A 27 -25.01 -1.03 1.15
CA ALA A 27 -24.27 -0.25 2.15
C ALA A 27 -23.29 -1.11 2.95
N VAL A 28 -23.67 -2.36 3.27
CA VAL A 28 -22.81 -3.30 4.02
C VAL A 28 -21.55 -3.62 3.22
N GLU A 29 -21.70 -3.89 1.93
CA GLU A 29 -20.56 -4.15 1.04
C GLU A 29 -19.62 -2.95 0.98
N TYR A 30 -20.18 -1.75 0.82
CA TYR A 30 -19.41 -0.51 0.84
C TYR A 30 -18.63 -0.33 2.15
N PHE A 31 -19.27 -0.56 3.30
CA PHE A 31 -18.59 -0.47 4.60
C PHE A 31 -17.49 -1.51 4.78
N LEU A 32 -17.72 -2.75 4.37
CA LEU A 32 -16.70 -3.81 4.47
C LEU A 32 -15.48 -3.47 3.61
N ASP A 33 -15.71 -2.95 2.40
CA ASP A 33 -14.62 -2.50 1.53
C ASP A 33 -13.85 -1.32 2.16
N LEU A 34 -14.54 -0.31 2.71
CA LEU A 34 -13.88 0.79 3.42
C LEU A 34 -12.99 0.31 4.58
N VAL A 35 -13.44 -0.66 5.36
CA VAL A 35 -12.65 -1.23 6.46
C VAL A 35 -11.42 -1.97 5.93
N GLN A 36 -11.56 -2.69 4.82
CA GLN A 36 -10.45 -3.38 4.19
C GLN A 36 -9.43 -2.40 3.59
N GLN A 37 -9.90 -1.32 2.96
CA GLN A 37 -9.04 -0.24 2.47
C GLN A 37 -8.30 0.45 3.63
N ASP A 38 -8.98 0.76 4.75
CA ASP A 38 -8.34 1.32 5.94
C ASP A 38 -7.24 0.39 6.48
N ARG A 39 -7.53 -0.91 6.59
CA ARG A 39 -6.55 -1.91 7.02
C ARG A 39 -5.35 -1.97 6.07
N GLN A 40 -5.58 -1.96 4.76
CA GLN A 40 -4.51 -1.97 3.76
C GLN A 40 -3.65 -0.71 3.85
N ARG A 41 -4.26 0.47 4.01
CA ARG A 41 -3.54 1.74 4.17
C ARG A 41 -2.65 1.72 5.41
N LYS A 42 -3.18 1.29 6.55
CA LYS A 42 -2.42 1.19 7.81
C LYS A 42 -1.25 0.21 7.68
N HIS A 43 -1.49 -0.94 7.06
CA HIS A 43 -0.43 -1.92 6.83
C HIS A 43 0.66 -1.39 5.87
N ALA A 44 0.26 -0.72 4.79
CA ALA A 44 1.20 -0.11 3.85
C ALA A 44 2.03 0.99 4.52
N GLN A 45 1.42 1.81 5.38
CA GLN A 45 2.12 2.82 6.16
C GLN A 45 3.15 2.18 7.11
N ALA A 46 2.74 1.20 7.91
CA ALA A 46 3.64 0.51 8.83
C ALA A 46 4.82 -0.16 8.09
N LYS A 47 4.55 -0.75 6.92
CA LYS A 47 5.60 -1.31 6.06
C LYS A 47 6.57 -0.24 5.56
N LEU A 48 6.06 0.91 5.12
CA LEU A 48 6.88 2.02 4.66
C LEU A 48 7.76 2.57 5.80
N GLU A 49 7.19 2.77 6.98
CA GLU A 49 7.93 3.20 8.17
C GLU A 49 9.06 2.22 8.51
N GLY A 50 8.79 0.91 8.44
CA GLY A 50 9.82 -0.12 8.62
C GLY A 50 10.96 -0.05 7.59
N LEU A 51 10.64 0.12 6.30
CA LEU A 51 11.64 0.24 5.24
C LEU A 51 12.48 1.52 5.37
N LEU A 52 11.86 2.62 5.79
CA LEU A 52 12.58 3.86 6.06
C LEU A 52 13.52 3.70 7.25
N GLN A 53 13.07 3.05 8.32
CA GLN A 53 13.91 2.76 9.48
C GLN A 53 15.11 1.87 9.09
N GLU A 54 14.87 0.81 8.32
CA GLU A 54 15.93 -0.07 7.80
C GLU A 54 16.95 0.73 6.97
N GLY A 55 16.49 1.65 6.12
CA GLY A 55 17.37 2.52 5.34
C GLY A 55 18.10 3.61 6.14
N LEU A 56 17.55 4.03 7.28
CA LEU A 56 18.23 4.96 8.19
C LEU A 56 19.28 4.27 9.06
N ASP A 57 19.04 3.00 9.41
CA ASP A 57 19.95 2.18 10.19
C ASP A 57 21.07 1.55 9.32
N SER A 58 20.95 1.64 7.99
CA SER A 58 21.96 1.14 7.06
C SER A 58 23.07 2.15 6.78
N ASP A 59 24.22 1.63 6.35
CA ASP A 59 25.32 2.47 5.91
C ASP A 59 25.01 3.11 4.55
N GLY A 60 25.05 4.44 4.50
CA GLY A 60 24.88 5.18 3.26
C GLY A 60 26.14 5.11 2.39
N GLU A 61 25.96 4.96 1.07
CA GLU A 61 27.05 5.05 0.09
C GLU A 61 26.81 6.19 -0.92
N PRO A 62 27.86 6.90 -1.38
CA PRO A 62 27.70 7.93 -2.39
C PRO A 62 27.20 7.37 -3.73
N VAL A 63 26.03 7.84 -4.16
CA VAL A 63 25.47 7.50 -5.47
C VAL A 63 26.20 8.28 -6.56
N THR A 64 27.17 7.64 -7.22
CA THR A 64 27.97 8.22 -8.30
C THR A 64 27.64 7.62 -9.68
N ALA A 65 28.16 8.20 -10.76
CA ALA A 65 28.02 7.60 -12.09
C ALA A 65 28.66 6.20 -12.19
N ALA A 66 29.80 5.99 -11.51
CA ALA A 66 30.48 4.69 -11.45
C ALA A 66 29.67 3.67 -10.66
N TYR A 67 29.04 4.09 -9.56
CA TYR A 67 28.09 3.26 -8.80
C TYR A 67 26.99 2.69 -9.69
N TRP A 68 26.32 3.54 -10.49
CA TRP A 68 25.27 3.10 -11.42
C TRP A 68 25.77 2.22 -12.57
N GLN A 69 27.00 2.40 -13.02
CA GLN A 69 27.60 1.53 -14.04
C GLN A 69 27.87 0.14 -13.47
N ASN A 70 28.46 0.07 -12.28
CA ASN A 70 28.74 -1.18 -11.58
C ASN A 70 27.46 -1.92 -11.19
N LEU A 71 26.45 -1.22 -10.68
CA LEU A 71 25.15 -1.81 -10.33
C LEU A 71 24.43 -2.40 -11.55
N ARG A 72 24.47 -1.73 -12.70
CA ARG A 72 23.89 -2.29 -13.93
C ARG A 72 24.69 -3.47 -14.46
N ALA A 73 26.02 -3.40 -14.38
CA ALA A 73 26.89 -4.50 -14.76
C ALA A 73 26.67 -5.75 -13.88
N SER A 74 26.42 -5.59 -12.58
CA SER A 74 26.15 -6.72 -11.68
C SER A 74 24.80 -7.39 -11.94
N LEU A 75 23.78 -6.63 -12.32
CA LEU A 75 22.45 -7.17 -12.67
C LEU A 75 22.44 -7.86 -14.05
N LEU A 76 23.29 -7.44 -14.98
CA LEU A 76 23.37 -7.99 -16.34
C LEU A 76 24.46 -9.07 -16.50
N GLY A 77 25.42 -9.14 -15.58
CA GLY A 77 26.53 -10.10 -15.58
C GLY A 77 26.30 -11.34 -14.71
N GLY A 78 25.14 -11.46 -14.06
CA GLY A 78 24.78 -12.58 -13.20
C GLY A 78 24.35 -13.83 -13.97
N ASP A 79 25.22 -14.38 -14.80
CA ASP A 79 25.11 -15.75 -15.33
C ASP A 79 26.48 -16.33 -15.76
N SER A 80 27.53 -16.04 -14.99
CA SER A 80 28.84 -16.69 -15.17
C SER A 80 29.67 -16.70 -13.89
N GLN A 81 29.44 -17.70 -13.04
CA GLN A 81 30.55 -18.35 -12.33
C GLN A 81 30.50 -19.86 -12.58
N PRO A 82 31.44 -20.45 -13.32
CA PRO A 82 31.78 -21.85 -13.16
C PRO A 82 32.78 -22.01 -11.99
N VAL A 83 32.47 -22.96 -11.11
CA VAL A 83 33.30 -23.70 -10.12
C VAL A 83 34.59 -23.05 -9.59
#